data_AF-A0A7S1U245-F1
#
_entry.id   AF-A0A7S1U245-F1
#
_cell.length_a   1.000
_cell.length_b   1.000
_cell.length_c   1.000
_cell.angle_alpha   90.00
_cell.angle_beta   90.00
_cell.angle_gamma   90.00
#
_symmetry.space_group_name_H-M   'P 1'
#
loop_
_entity.id
_entity.type
_entity.pdbx_description
1 polymer ?
#
loop_
_entity_poly.entity_id
_entity_poly.type
_entity_poly.pdbx_seq_one_letter_code
_entity_poly.pdbx_strand_id
1 'polypeptide(L)'
;GAAARVVAAMEAHAERDAGVAKQGCWAIMNLAWGSDDIRARLMDAGAAARVVAAMEAHAERDVKVAQSGCWAIRNLAWGSDDRCARLMDAGAAARVVAAMEAHA
;
A
#
# COMPACT_ATOMS: atom_id res chain seq x y z
N GLY A 1 -13.35 -7.01 -9.47
CA GLY A 1 -12.55 -6.36 -10.52
C GLY A 1 -11.06 -6.56 -10.28
N ALA A 2 -10.19 -6.14 -11.20
CA ALA A 2 -8.74 -6.35 -11.09
C ALA A 2 -8.14 -5.84 -9.77
N ALA A 3 -8.53 -4.64 -9.33
CA ALA A 3 -8.15 -4.06 -8.03
C ALA A 3 -8.47 -4.99 -6.84
N ALA A 4 -9.70 -5.49 -6.74
CA ALA A 4 -10.12 -6.40 -5.66
C ALA A 4 -9.34 -7.72 -5.66
N ARG A 5 -8.97 -8.25 -6.84
CA ARG A 5 -8.17 -9.48 -6.94
C ARG A 5 -6.75 -9.28 -6.45
N VAL A 6 -6.15 -8.11 -6.74
CA VAL A 6 -4.81 -7.76 -6.22
C VAL A 6 -4.85 -7.64 -4.70
N VAL A 7 -5.86 -6.95 -4.16
CA VAL A 7 -6.03 -6.80 -2.71
C VAL A 7 -6.25 -8.15 -2.03
N ALA A 8 -7.08 -9.03 -2.61
CA ALA A 8 -7.30 -10.38 -2.07
C ALA A 8 -6.03 -11.24 -2.12
N ALA A 9 -5.23 -11.14 -3.19
CA ALA A 9 -3.96 -11.85 -3.27
C ALA A 9 -2.96 -11.35 -2.22
N MET A 10 -2.92 -10.04 -1.97
CA MET A 10 -2.09 -9.47 -0.90
C MET A 10 -2.54 -9.94 0.48
N GLU A 11 -3.84 -10.01 0.73
CA GLU A 11 -4.38 -10.54 2.01
C GLU A 11 -3.90 -11.96 2.31
N ALA A 12 -3.90 -12.83 1.29
CA ALA A 12 -3.54 -14.22 1.49
C ALA A 12 -2.03 -14.43 1.72
N HIS A 13 -1.19 -13.57 1.12
CA HIS A 13 0.23 -13.90 0.91
C HIS A 13 1.23 -12.79 1.27
N ALA A 14 0.85 -11.52 1.26
CA ALA A 14 1.79 -10.41 1.37
C ALA A 14 2.43 -10.23 2.77
N GLU A 15 1.88 -10.86 3.81
CA GLU A 15 2.51 -10.84 5.15
C GLU A 15 3.59 -11.92 5.32
N ARG A 16 3.57 -12.95 4.47
CA ARG A 16 4.47 -14.11 4.56
C ARG A 16 5.55 -14.10 3.48
N ASP A 17 5.29 -13.43 2.37
CA ASP A 17 6.17 -13.38 1.21
C ASP A 17 6.47 -11.93 0.81
N ALA A 18 7.70 -11.49 1.08
CA ALA A 18 8.18 -10.15 0.74
C ALA A 18 8.17 -9.88 -0.77
N GLY A 19 8.35 -10.92 -1.61
CA GLY A 19 8.24 -10.82 -3.05
C GLY A 19 6.81 -10.47 -3.48
N VAL A 20 5.81 -11.15 -2.91
CA VAL A 20 4.39 -10.85 -3.14
C VAL A 20 4.03 -9.49 -2.57
N ALA A 21 4.52 -9.13 -1.38
CA ALA A 21 4.32 -7.81 -0.78
C ALA A 21 4.81 -6.69 -1.71
N LYS A 22 6.04 -6.81 -2.19
CA LYS A 22 6.63 -5.84 -3.12
C LYS A 22 5.82 -5.73 -4.41
N GLN A 23 5.51 -6.85 -5.06
CA GLN A 23 4.78 -6.84 -6.33
C GLN A 23 3.33 -6.39 -6.16
N GLY A 24 2.71 -6.72 -5.03
CA GLY A 24 1.36 -6.25 -4.66
C GLY A 24 1.33 -4.73 -4.49
N CYS A 25 2.23 -4.17 -3.69
CA CYS A 25 2.37 -2.72 -3.55
C CYS A 25 2.67 -2.04 -4.89
N TRP A 26 3.56 -2.62 -5.71
CA TRP A 26 3.89 -2.09 -7.03
C TRP A 26 2.69 -2.13 -8.00
N ALA A 27 1.89 -3.19 -7.97
CA ALA A 27 0.66 -3.27 -8.75
C ALA A 27 -0.36 -2.21 -8.30
N ILE A 28 -0.55 -2.04 -6.98
CA ILE A 28 -1.43 -0.99 -6.43
C ILE A 28 -0.96 0.41 -6.86
N MET A 29 0.35 0.68 -6.78
CA MET A 29 0.93 1.95 -7.23
C MET A 29 0.58 2.25 -8.70
N ASN A 30 0.74 1.26 -9.59
CA ASN A 30 0.42 1.41 -11.02
C ASN A 30 -1.08 1.60 -11.27
N LEU A 31 -1.93 0.84 -10.57
CA LEU A 31 -3.38 0.99 -10.70
C LEU A 31 -3.84 2.37 -10.18
N ALA A 32 -3.28 2.84 -9.07
CA ALA A 32 -3.59 4.15 -8.49
C ALA A 32 -3.05 5.33 -9.33
N TRP A 33 -2.17 5.08 -10.31
CA TRP A 33 -1.77 6.10 -11.29
C TRP A 33 -2.90 6.46 -12.27
N GLY A 34 -3.95 5.62 -12.37
CA GLY A 34 -5.09 5.87 -13.23
C GLY A 34 -5.99 7.03 -12.79
N SER A 35 -7.30 6.87 -12.97
CA SER A 35 -8.29 7.88 -12.60
C SER A 35 -8.63 7.85 -11.10
N ASP A 36 -9.28 8.92 -10.62
CA ASP A 36 -9.81 8.97 -9.25
C ASP A 36 -10.84 7.86 -8.96
N ASP A 37 -11.62 7.42 -9.94
CA ASP A 37 -12.50 6.26 -9.81
C ASP A 37 -11.73 4.99 -9.43
N ILE A 38 -10.57 4.76 -10.07
CA ILE A 38 -9.74 3.60 -9.75
C ILE A 38 -9.17 3.72 -8.34
N ARG A 39 -8.73 4.91 -7.93
CA ARG A 39 -8.25 5.15 -6.55
C ARG A 39 -9.35 4.89 -5.53
N ALA A 40 -10.56 5.41 -5.74
CA ALA A 40 -11.70 5.17 -4.87
C ALA A 40 -12.01 3.67 -4.76
N ARG A 41 -12.06 2.96 -5.89
CA ARG A 41 -12.31 1.51 -5.91
C ARG A 41 -11.20 0.69 -5.24
N LEU A 42 -9.94 1.13 -5.31
CA LEU A 42 -8.83 0.51 -4.57
C LEU A 42 -9.01 0.72 -3.06
N MET A 43 -9.36 1.93 -2.65
CA MET A 43 -9.62 2.25 -1.24
C MET A 43 -10.78 1.41 -0.70
N ASP A 44 -11.87 1.30 -1.45
CA ASP A 44 -13.05 0.53 -1.06
C ASP A 44 -12.79 -0.98 -1.08
N ALA A 45 -11.86 -1.44 -1.92
CA ALA A 45 -11.37 -2.81 -1.87
C ALA A 45 -10.45 -3.09 -0.67
N GLY A 46 -10.07 -2.08 0.13
CA GLY A 46 -9.20 -2.24 1.30
C GLY A 46 -7.70 -2.15 0.99
N ALA A 47 -7.31 -1.55 -0.14
CA ALA A 47 -5.91 -1.43 -0.53
C ALA A 47 -5.03 -0.74 0.54
N ALA A 48 -5.56 0.30 1.21
CA ALA A 48 -4.85 1.01 2.27
C ALA A 48 -4.37 0.08 3.38
N ALA A 49 -5.28 -0.70 3.98
CA ALA A 49 -4.95 -1.63 5.05
C ALA A 49 -3.94 -2.69 4.60
N ARG A 50 -4.03 -3.17 3.35
CA ARG A 50 -3.13 -4.21 2.83
C ARG A 50 -1.74 -3.71 2.51
N VAL A 51 -1.61 -2.47 2.02
CA VAL A 51 -0.29 -1.84 1.84
C VAL A 51 0.37 -1.63 3.20
N VAL A 52 -0.38 -1.16 4.20
CA VAL A 52 0.12 -0.98 5.57
C VAL A 52 0.58 -2.32 6.16
N ALA A 53 -0.24 -3.37 6.09
CA ALA A 53 0.11 -4.69 6.61
C ALA A 53 1.36 -5.28 5.92
N ALA A 54 1.46 -5.13 4.60
CA ALA A 54 2.64 -5.56 3.84
C ALA A 54 3.90 -4.79 4.26
N MET A 55 3.78 -3.48 4.51
CA MET A 55 4.89 -2.68 5.02
C MET A 55 5.27 -3.09 6.45
N GLU A 56 4.30 -3.33 7.32
CA GLU A 56 4.55 -3.78 8.69
C GLU A 56 5.31 -5.11 8.73
N ALA A 57 4.96 -6.07 7.87
CA ALA A 57 5.61 -7.37 7.84
C ALA A 57 7.06 -7.33 7.33
N HIS A 58 7.37 -6.43 6.40
CA HIS A 58 8.59 -6.55 5.58
C HIS A 58 9.39 -5.26 5.37
N ALA A 59 8.82 -4.07 5.56
CA ALA A 59 9.48 -2.81 5.20
C ALA A 59 10.74 -2.53 6.00
N GLU A 60 10.87 -3.02 7.24
CA GLU A 60 12.10 -2.84 8.03
C GLU A 60 13.30 -3.60 7.45
N ARG A 61 13.06 -4.77 6.83
CA ARG A 61 14.13 -5.67 6.36
C ARG A 61 14.33 -5.62 4.84
N ASP A 62 13.32 -5.17 4.09
CA ASP A 62 13.36 -5.08 2.64
C ASP A 62 13.03 -3.67 2.15
N VAL A 63 14.08 -2.94 1.75
CA VAL A 63 13.98 -1.58 1.21
C VAL A 63 13.09 -1.50 -0.04
N LYS A 64 12.98 -2.58 -0.83
CA LYS A 64 12.13 -2.57 -2.03
C LYS A 64 10.65 -2.64 -1.66
N VAL A 65 10.30 -3.34 -0.58
CA VAL A 65 8.94 -3.32 -0.04
C VAL A 65 8.63 -1.95 0.54
N ALA A 66 9.55 -1.36 1.31
CA ALA A 66 9.40 -0.01 1.85
C ALA A 66 9.14 1.02 0.73
N GLN A 67 9.99 1.04 -0.30
CA GLN A 67 9.83 1.92 -1.45
C GLN A 67 8.48 1.70 -2.14
N SER A 68 8.15 0.46 -2.52
CA SER A 68 6.91 0.16 -3.24
C SER A 68 5.67 0.53 -2.43
N GLY A 69 5.70 0.30 -1.11
CA GLY A 69 4.64 0.68 -0.18
C GLY A 69 4.47 2.20 -0.09
N CYS A 70 5.55 2.96 0.08
CA CYS A 70 5.51 4.42 0.10
C CYS A 70 4.95 5.00 -1.21
N TRP A 71 5.36 4.46 -2.36
CA TRP A 71 4.83 4.87 -3.65
C TRP A 71 3.33 4.58 -3.80
N ALA A 72 2.87 3.41 -3.33
CA ALA A 72 1.46 3.06 -3.32
C ALA A 72 0.64 4.02 -2.44
N ILE A 73 1.10 4.31 -1.22
CA ILE A 73 0.47 5.26 -0.29
C ILE A 73 0.35 6.65 -0.93
N ARG A 74 1.45 7.16 -1.51
CA ARG A 74 1.47 8.46 -2.22
C ARG A 74 0.40 8.54 -3.31
N ASN A 75 0.29 7.51 -4.14
CA ASN A 75 -0.63 7.53 -5.27
C ASN A 75 -2.10 7.34 -4.83
N LEU A 76 -2.35 6.59 -3.76
CA LEU A 76 -3.69 6.43 -3.18
C LEU A 76 -4.20 7.74 -2.54
N ALA A 77 -3.32 8.47 -1.84
CA ALA A 77 -3.64 9.74 -1.19
C ALA A 77 -3.92 10.88 -2.17
N TRP A 78 -3.41 10.80 -3.41
CA TRP A 78 -3.39 11.91 -4.34
C TRP A 78 -4.78 12.49 -4.61
N GLY A 79 -4.97 13.80 -4.40
CA GLY A 79 -6.16 14.54 -4.83
C GLY A 79 -7.44 14.30 -4.03
N SER A 80 -7.36 13.72 -2.82
CA SER A 80 -8.55 13.52 -1.97
C SER A 80 -8.23 13.46 -0.49
N ASP A 81 -8.78 14.41 0.26
CA ASP A 81 -8.63 14.47 1.73
C ASP A 81 -9.29 13.28 2.43
N ASP A 82 -10.40 12.76 1.91
CA ASP A 82 -11.03 11.53 2.41
C ASP A 82 -10.06 10.34 2.33
N ARG A 83 -9.38 10.17 1.19
CA ARG A 83 -8.40 9.09 1.04
C ARG A 83 -7.18 9.28 1.94
N CYS A 84 -6.73 10.53 2.11
CA CYS A 84 -5.70 10.86 3.09
C CYS A 84 -6.13 10.45 4.50
N ALA A 85 -7.33 10.82 4.94
CA ALA A 85 -7.85 10.46 6.26
C ALA A 85 -7.93 8.93 6.44
N ARG A 86 -8.48 8.22 5.46
CA ARG A 86 -8.56 6.75 5.48
C ARG A 86 -7.18 6.07 5.54
N LEU A 87 -6.15 6.64 4.90
CA LEU A 87 -4.77 6.16 5.00
C LEU A 87 -4.16 6.44 6.38
N MET A 88 -4.47 7.59 6.97
CA MET A 88 -4.06 7.92 8.34
C MET A 88 -4.70 6.97 9.35
N ASP A 89 -6.00 6.69 9.21
CA ASP A 89 -6.73 5.73 10.05
C ASP A 89 -6.19 4.30 9.89
N ALA A 90 -5.71 3.95 8.70
CA ALA A 90 -5.03 2.68 8.45
C ALA A 90 -3.60 2.63 9.02
N GLY A 91 -3.06 3.72 9.60
CA GLY A 91 -1.72 3.75 10.17
C GLY A 91 -0.59 3.97 9.16
N ALA A 92 -0.90 4.42 7.93
CA ALA A 92 0.08 4.59 6.87
C ALA A 92 1.25 5.52 7.24
N ALA A 93 0.97 6.64 7.92
CA ALA A 93 2.01 7.58 8.35
C ALA A 93 3.02 6.93 9.30
N ALA A 94 2.55 6.19 10.31
CA ALA A 94 3.42 5.51 11.26
C ALA A 94 4.30 4.46 10.56
N ARG A 95 3.76 3.73 9.57
CA ARG A 95 4.54 2.77 8.80
C ARG A 95 5.59 3.42 7.90
N VAL A 96 5.28 4.57 7.29
CA VAL A 96 6.25 5.31 6.47
C VAL A 96 7.41 5.81 7.33
N VAL A 97 7.13 6.39 8.50
CA VAL A 97 8.18 6.85 9.44
C VAL A 97 9.05 5.68 9.89
N ALA A 98 8.45 4.58 10.34
CA ALA A 98 9.21 3.39 10.76
C ALA A 98 10.10 2.84 9.64
N ALA A 99 9.61 2.82 8.40
CA ALA A 99 10.40 2.42 7.25
C ALA A 99 11.56 3.39 6.94
N MET A 100 11.38 4.70 7.17
CA MET A 100 12.47 5.68 7.02
C MET A 100 13.54 5.48 8.10
N GLU A 101 13.16 5.23 9.34
CA GLU A 101 14.07 5.00 10.46
C GLU A 101 14.87 3.70 10.30
N ALA A 102 14.24 2.64 9.78
CA ALA A 102 14.89 1.34 9.57
C ALA A 102 15.95 1.34 8.46
N HIS A 103 15.90 2.30 7.52
CA HIS A 103 16.80 2.39 6.35
C HIS A 103 17.61 3.71 6.29
N ALA A 104 17.78 4.39 7.43
CA ALA A 104 18.63 5.58 7.56
C ALA A 104 20.13 5.21 7.66
#